data_AF-A0A4Y8SCF8-F1
#
_entry.id   AF-A0A4Y8SCF8-F1
#
_cell.length_a   1.000
_cell.length_b   1.000
_cell.length_c   1.000
_cell.angle_alpha   90.00
_cell.angle_beta   90.00
_cell.angle_gamma   90.00
#
_symmetry.space_group_name_H-M   'P 1'
#
loop_
_entity.id
_entity.type
_entity.pdbx_description
1 polymer ?
#
loop_
_entity_poly.entity_id
_entity_poly.type
_entity_poly.pdbx_seq_one_letter_code
_entity_poly.pdbx_strand_id
1 'polypeptide(L)'
;MKKESEISRLTSYWLRHKPTDGNLAIDELGWVEIGELLDALTRRGHVVSTDELFILSTSFDKIRWEFDGSKKKIRATHGHSIPVTIEKTATPPSVLYHGTALKSLKAIIDGGLKAMNRQFVHLSSQYDAALVVGQRHGKALVLEVDAEGLHQDGCTFYQTSDNVWLINEVPAKYLQFGPWYSTSPDEPELVNELKREVGQGHLLFGKTENLKAIMRRVDRDDCLFIDKQSQEIYEVHLTWSKGIESDARLPSITYHKNLDDWLATGFLEDYRDF
;
A
#
# COMPACT_ATOMS: atom_id res chain seq x y z
N MET A 1 16.72 9.88 -24.26
CA MET A 1 16.72 8.82 -23.21
C MET A 1 17.48 9.18 -21.93
N LYS A 2 18.84 9.26 -21.89
CA LYS A 2 19.56 9.53 -20.61
C LYS A 2 19.35 10.97 -20.09
N LYS A 3 19.49 11.97 -20.98
CA LYS A 3 19.30 13.40 -20.66
C LYS A 3 17.87 13.71 -20.19
N GLU A 4 16.85 13.18 -20.86
CA GLU A 4 15.43 13.36 -20.49
C GLU A 4 15.10 12.72 -19.14
N SER A 5 15.67 11.54 -18.85
CA SER A 5 15.50 10.88 -17.55
C SER A 5 16.12 11.70 -16.41
N GLU A 6 17.29 12.30 -16.64
CA GLU A 6 17.94 13.19 -15.68
C GLU A 6 17.13 14.46 -15.43
N ILE A 7 16.65 15.13 -16.49
CA ILE A 7 15.75 16.29 -16.39
C ILE A 7 14.50 15.90 -15.63
N SER A 8 13.85 14.79 -15.98
CA SER A 8 12.62 14.34 -15.32
C SER A 8 12.81 14.06 -13.84
N ARG A 9 13.91 13.39 -13.47
CA ARG A 9 14.24 13.09 -12.08
C ARG A 9 14.51 14.38 -11.30
N LEU A 10 15.26 15.32 -11.89
CA LEU A 10 15.65 16.56 -11.24
C LEU A 10 14.47 17.51 -11.05
N THR A 11 13.68 17.74 -12.10
CA THR A 11 12.44 18.52 -12.03
C THR A 11 11.47 17.93 -11.01
N SER A 12 11.25 16.61 -11.04
CA SER A 12 10.38 15.97 -10.05
C SER A 12 10.94 16.06 -8.62
N TYR A 13 12.26 16.00 -8.45
CA TYR A 13 12.90 16.18 -7.15
C TYR A 13 12.69 17.58 -6.58
N TRP A 14 12.93 18.62 -7.38
CA TRP A 14 12.75 20.00 -6.92
C TRP A 14 11.27 20.31 -6.64
N LEU A 15 10.36 19.93 -7.55
CA LEU A 15 8.94 20.23 -7.39
C LEU A 15 8.27 19.44 -6.25
N ARG A 16 8.79 18.27 -5.88
CA ARG A 16 8.14 17.39 -4.88
C ARG A 16 8.81 17.40 -3.51
N HIS A 17 10.12 17.64 -3.45
CA HIS A 17 10.92 17.32 -2.28
C HIS A 17 11.74 18.48 -1.75
N LYS A 18 12.43 19.19 -2.64
CA LYS A 18 13.41 20.19 -2.20
C LYS A 18 13.57 21.32 -3.22
N PRO A 19 12.57 22.21 -3.35
CA PRO A 19 12.61 23.32 -4.31
C PRO A 19 13.80 24.26 -4.06
N THR A 20 14.22 24.40 -2.80
CA THR A 20 15.38 25.19 -2.40
C THR A 20 16.70 24.73 -3.03
N ASP A 21 16.88 23.44 -3.35
CA ASP A 21 18.09 22.94 -4.02
C ASP A 21 18.20 23.42 -5.48
N GLY A 22 17.08 23.86 -6.07
CA GLY A 22 17.00 24.51 -7.37
C GLY A 22 16.92 26.04 -7.27
N ASN A 23 16.85 26.60 -6.05
CA ASN A 23 16.48 27.98 -5.78
C ASN A 23 15.13 28.37 -6.41
N LEU A 24 14.13 27.50 -6.23
CA LEU A 24 12.77 27.69 -6.73
C LEU A 24 11.86 28.17 -5.60
N ALA A 25 11.04 29.19 -5.88
CA ALA A 25 9.95 29.59 -5.02
C ALA A 25 8.71 28.74 -5.37
N ILE A 26 8.24 27.95 -4.41
CA ILE A 26 7.02 27.16 -4.55
C ILE A 26 5.89 27.80 -3.74
N ASP A 27 4.72 27.97 -4.34
CA ASP A 27 3.55 28.46 -3.63
C ASP A 27 2.82 27.33 -2.87
N GLU A 28 1.80 27.71 -2.10
CA GLU A 28 1.00 26.77 -1.29
C GLU A 28 0.32 25.68 -2.13
N LEU A 29 0.09 25.92 -3.42
CA LEU A 29 -0.53 25.00 -4.36
C LEU A 29 0.48 24.18 -5.16
N GLY A 30 1.78 24.35 -4.88
CA GLY A 30 2.88 23.63 -5.53
C GLY A 30 3.42 24.28 -6.81
N TRP A 31 2.93 25.46 -7.20
CA TRP A 31 3.36 26.12 -8.43
C TRP A 31 4.72 26.80 -8.29
N VAL A 32 5.50 26.69 -9.37
CA VAL A 32 6.77 27.39 -9.57
C VAL A 32 6.72 28.12 -10.90
N GLU A 33 7.31 29.32 -10.97
CA GLU A 33 7.51 30.04 -12.23
C GLU A 33 8.43 29.26 -13.16
N ILE A 34 7.99 29.00 -14.39
CA ILE A 34 8.70 28.14 -15.33
C ILE A 34 10.09 28.69 -15.67
N GLY A 35 10.24 30.01 -15.73
CA GLY A 35 11.52 30.67 -15.95
C GLY A 35 12.55 30.29 -14.88
N GLU A 36 12.14 30.28 -13.60
CA GLU A 36 13.01 29.88 -12.49
C GLU A 36 13.46 28.42 -12.62
N LEU A 37 12.54 27.53 -13.01
CA LEU A 37 12.86 26.12 -13.26
C LEU A 37 13.84 25.94 -14.42
N LEU A 38 13.61 26.63 -15.54
CA LEU A 38 14.48 26.58 -16.72
C LEU A 38 15.89 27.10 -16.41
N ASP A 39 15.99 28.19 -15.65
CA ASP A 39 17.26 28.72 -15.16
C ASP A 39 17.96 27.72 -14.23
N ALA A 40 17.21 27.08 -13.32
CA ALA A 40 17.75 26.06 -12.42
C ALA A 40 18.28 24.83 -13.19
N LEU A 41 17.55 24.35 -14.19
CA LEU A 41 17.97 23.26 -15.08
C LEU A 41 19.22 23.66 -15.88
N THR A 42 19.27 24.89 -16.39
CA THR A 42 20.41 25.43 -17.12
C THR A 42 21.67 25.49 -16.25
N ARG A 43 21.56 25.92 -14.99
CA ARG A 43 22.66 25.87 -13.99
C ARG A 43 23.19 24.45 -13.75
N ARG A 44 22.39 23.42 -14.03
CA ARG A 44 22.76 22.00 -13.94
C ARG A 44 23.20 21.41 -15.28
N GLY A 45 23.40 22.23 -16.31
CA GLY A 45 23.85 21.81 -17.63
C GLY A 45 22.74 21.29 -18.55
N HIS A 46 21.47 21.49 -18.18
CA HIS A 46 20.33 21.05 -18.96
C HIS A 46 19.60 22.24 -19.58
N VAL A 47 19.97 22.58 -20.82
CA VAL A 47 19.19 23.52 -21.64
C VAL A 47 18.01 22.77 -22.25
N VAL A 48 16.81 23.25 -21.95
CA VAL A 48 15.50 22.73 -22.38
C VAL A 48 14.53 23.90 -22.47
N SER A 49 13.58 23.84 -23.40
CA SER A 49 12.50 24.82 -23.57
C SER A 49 11.25 24.41 -22.80
N THR A 50 10.34 25.37 -22.61
CA THR A 50 9.01 25.11 -22.05
C THR A 50 8.27 24.01 -22.82
N ASP A 51 8.30 24.04 -24.15
CA ASP A 51 7.60 23.04 -24.97
C ASP A 51 8.25 21.67 -24.87
N GLU A 52 9.58 21.57 -24.78
CA GLU A 52 10.26 20.29 -24.52
C GLU A 52 9.92 19.72 -23.14
N LEU A 53 9.83 20.56 -22.08
CA LEU A 53 9.37 20.12 -20.76
C LEU A 53 7.90 19.66 -20.78
N PHE A 54 7.05 20.35 -21.54
CA PHE A 54 5.66 19.97 -21.73
C PHE A 54 5.56 18.61 -22.41
N ILE A 55 6.26 18.42 -23.54
CA ILE A 55 6.32 17.14 -24.27
C ILE A 55 6.83 16.03 -23.35
N LEU A 56 7.91 16.29 -22.60
CA LEU A 56 8.46 15.33 -21.65
C LEU A 56 7.46 14.97 -20.55
N SER A 57 6.66 15.91 -20.05
CA SER A 57 5.63 15.60 -19.05
C SER A 57 4.58 14.62 -19.60
N THR A 58 4.23 14.77 -20.89
CA THR A 58 3.23 13.93 -21.57
C THR A 58 3.75 12.59 -22.06
N SER A 59 5.07 12.35 -22.03
CA SER A 59 5.68 11.12 -22.54
C SER A 59 5.71 9.96 -21.53
N PHE A 60 5.07 10.12 -20.37
CA PHE A 60 5.03 9.12 -19.30
C PHE A 60 3.62 8.55 -19.14
N ASP A 61 3.51 7.28 -18.71
CA ASP A 61 2.22 6.62 -18.42
C ASP A 61 1.34 7.40 -17.43
N LYS A 62 2.00 8.13 -16.54
CA LYS A 62 1.37 9.11 -15.65
C LYS A 62 2.05 10.44 -15.90
N ILE A 63 1.28 11.45 -16.28
CA ILE A 63 1.75 12.84 -16.33
C ILE A 63 2.36 13.15 -14.95
N ARG A 64 3.47 13.90 -14.93
CA ARG A 64 4.22 14.14 -13.68
C ARG A 64 4.08 15.57 -13.21
N TRP A 65 3.90 16.46 -14.17
CA TRP A 65 3.79 17.88 -13.98
C TRP A 65 2.66 18.43 -14.83
N GLU A 66 1.93 19.38 -14.27
CA GLU A 66 0.95 20.16 -15.00
C GLU A 66 1.44 21.60 -15.13
N PHE A 67 0.93 22.26 -16.16
CA PHE A 67 1.22 23.63 -16.50
C PHE A 67 -0.05 24.44 -16.34
N ASP A 68 0.06 25.69 -15.89
CA ASP A 68 -1.10 26.58 -15.84
C ASP A 68 -1.59 26.92 -17.24
N GLY A 69 -2.77 27.55 -17.34
CA GLY A 69 -3.38 27.90 -18.64
C GLY A 69 -2.50 28.79 -19.52
N SER A 70 -1.56 29.54 -18.94
CA SER A 70 -0.61 30.39 -19.66
C SER A 70 0.76 29.73 -19.94
N LYS A 71 0.98 28.50 -19.46
CA LYS A 71 2.27 27.78 -19.46
C LYS A 71 3.44 28.56 -18.84
N LYS A 72 3.15 29.50 -17.94
CA LYS A 72 4.14 30.27 -17.18
C LYS A 72 4.48 29.63 -15.85
N LYS A 73 3.61 28.76 -15.34
CA LYS A 73 3.82 28.03 -14.09
C LYS A 73 3.78 26.53 -14.34
N ILE A 74 4.52 25.81 -13.51
CA ILE A 74 4.59 24.35 -13.49
C ILE A 74 4.50 23.86 -12.05
N ARG A 75 3.76 22.77 -11.81
CA ARG A 75 3.78 22.05 -10.53
C ARG A 75 3.81 20.55 -10.75
N ALA A 76 4.26 19.80 -9.75
CA ALA A 76 4.08 18.36 -9.77
C ALA A 76 2.60 18.02 -9.51
N THR A 77 2.07 17.02 -10.22
CA THR A 77 0.65 16.61 -10.06
C THR A 77 0.44 15.73 -8.84
N HIS A 78 1.50 15.05 -8.38
CA HIS A 78 1.46 14.13 -7.24
C HIS A 78 2.85 13.94 -6.61
N GLY A 79 2.86 13.34 -5.42
CA GLY A 79 4.08 12.83 -4.78
C GLY A 79 4.84 13.86 -3.95
N HIS A 80 4.23 14.93 -3.49
CA HIS A 80 4.90 15.89 -2.62
C HIS A 80 5.31 15.27 -1.28
N SER A 81 6.50 15.61 -0.80
CA SER A 81 6.93 15.47 0.61
C SER A 81 7.04 16.84 1.29
N ILE A 82 6.77 17.91 0.57
CA ILE A 82 6.66 19.27 1.06
C ILE A 82 5.16 19.59 1.25
N PRO A 83 4.80 20.52 2.15
CA PRO A 83 3.42 20.92 2.32
C PRO A 83 2.89 21.58 1.04
N VAL A 84 1.90 20.96 0.40
CA VAL A 84 1.09 21.60 -0.64
C VAL A 84 -0.39 21.33 -0.38
N THR A 85 -1.25 22.29 -0.71
CA THR A 85 -2.68 22.16 -0.61
C THR A 85 -3.22 21.52 -1.88
N ILE A 86 -3.94 20.40 -1.74
CA ILE A 86 -4.64 19.75 -2.85
C ILE A 86 -6.08 20.26 -2.85
N GLU A 87 -6.43 20.97 -3.92
CA GLU A 87 -7.66 21.78 -3.95
C GLU A 87 -8.93 20.95 -4.20
N LYS A 88 -8.82 19.77 -4.81
CA LYS A 88 -9.98 19.03 -5.29
C LYS A 88 -10.13 17.67 -4.62
N THR A 89 -11.11 17.58 -3.73
CA THR A 89 -11.64 16.31 -3.24
C THR A 89 -12.39 15.58 -4.35
N ALA A 90 -12.41 14.26 -4.32
CA ALA A 90 -13.14 13.43 -5.28
C ALA A 90 -13.79 12.23 -4.58
N THR A 91 -14.93 11.79 -5.08
CA THR A 91 -15.57 10.53 -4.63
C THR A 91 -14.84 9.35 -5.28
N PRO A 92 -14.27 8.42 -4.50
CA PRO A 92 -13.51 7.30 -5.05
C PRO A 92 -14.42 6.26 -5.74
N PRO A 93 -13.86 5.38 -6.60
CA PRO A 93 -14.50 4.12 -6.96
C PRO A 93 -14.61 3.21 -5.72
N SER A 94 -15.34 2.10 -5.83
CA SER A 94 -15.48 1.14 -4.72
C SER A 94 -14.15 0.54 -4.27
N VAL A 95 -13.29 0.21 -5.24
CA VAL A 95 -11.99 -0.42 -4.98
C VAL A 95 -10.87 0.41 -5.59
N LEU A 96 -9.80 0.58 -4.82
CA LEU A 96 -8.52 1.09 -5.27
C LEU A 96 -7.41 0.10 -4.91
N TYR A 97 -6.22 0.29 -5.48
CA TYR A 97 -5.10 -0.63 -5.35
C TYR A 97 -3.84 0.08 -4.84
N HIS A 98 -3.10 -0.59 -3.96
CA HIS A 98 -1.79 -0.15 -3.50
C HIS A 98 -0.72 -1.20 -3.76
N GLY A 99 0.29 -0.82 -4.54
CA GLY A 99 1.44 -1.68 -4.81
C GLY A 99 2.51 -1.52 -3.73
N THR A 100 2.90 -2.62 -3.10
CA THR A 100 3.93 -2.63 -2.05
C THR A 100 4.88 -3.80 -2.23
N ALA A 101 5.87 -3.91 -1.33
CA ALA A 101 6.80 -5.03 -1.28
C ALA A 101 6.52 -5.93 -0.07
N LEU A 102 6.81 -7.22 -0.19
CA LEU A 102 6.59 -8.22 0.87
C LEU A 102 7.12 -7.79 2.24
N LYS A 103 8.33 -7.22 2.27
CA LYS A 103 8.99 -6.72 3.48
C LYS A 103 8.21 -5.63 4.23
N SER A 104 7.28 -4.96 3.56
CA SER A 104 6.43 -3.92 4.15
C SER A 104 5.14 -4.48 4.74
N LEU A 105 4.75 -5.72 4.41
CA LEU A 105 3.44 -6.25 4.77
C LEU A 105 3.19 -6.28 6.27
N LYS A 106 4.16 -6.76 7.06
CA LYS A 106 4.03 -6.81 8.52
C LYS A 106 3.65 -5.43 9.11
N ALA A 107 4.37 -4.38 8.71
CA ALA A 107 4.06 -3.02 9.16
C ALA A 107 2.68 -2.52 8.68
N ILE A 108 2.25 -2.96 7.50
CA ILE A 108 0.93 -2.60 6.93
C ILE A 108 -0.20 -3.36 7.64
N ILE A 109 0.01 -4.63 7.98
CA ILE A 109 -0.94 -5.44 8.76
C ILE A 109 -1.13 -4.80 10.14
N ASP A 110 -0.04 -4.40 10.79
CA ASP A 110 -0.08 -3.83 12.14
C ASP A 110 -0.64 -2.40 12.17
N GLY A 111 -0.38 -1.59 11.14
CA GLY A 111 -0.55 -0.14 11.20
C GLY A 111 -1.27 0.52 10.02
N GLY A 112 -1.75 -0.26 9.05
CA GLY A 112 -2.34 0.24 7.81
C GLY A 112 -1.34 0.88 6.85
N LEU A 113 -1.84 1.50 5.77
CA LEU A 113 -1.02 2.30 4.85
C LEU A 113 -0.86 3.71 5.40
N LYS A 114 0.39 4.16 5.46
CA LYS A 114 0.78 5.51 5.85
C LYS A 114 1.48 6.20 4.68
N ALA A 115 1.38 7.53 4.62
CA ALA A 115 2.04 8.32 3.58
C ALA A 115 3.58 8.24 3.64
N MET A 116 4.15 7.80 4.76
CA MET A 116 5.59 7.70 5.01
C MET A 116 6.30 9.05 4.79
N ASN A 117 7.23 9.12 3.84
CA ASN A 117 7.94 10.36 3.48
C ASN A 117 7.15 11.23 2.48
N ARG A 118 5.90 10.88 2.15
CA ARG A 118 5.01 11.68 1.29
C ARG A 118 3.93 12.33 2.16
N GLN A 119 3.20 13.28 1.58
CA GLN A 119 2.07 13.92 2.25
C GLN A 119 0.82 13.04 2.31
N PHE A 120 0.60 12.19 1.30
CA PHE A 120 -0.56 11.29 1.19
C PHE A 120 -0.13 9.89 0.77
N VAL A 121 -0.94 8.89 1.13
CA VAL A 121 -0.91 7.55 0.54
C VAL A 121 -1.34 7.64 -0.92
N HIS A 122 -0.56 7.04 -1.82
CA HIS A 122 -0.88 6.94 -3.24
C HIS A 122 -1.59 5.62 -3.54
N LEU A 123 -2.73 5.73 -4.21
CA LEU A 123 -3.55 4.61 -4.66
C LEU A 123 -3.74 4.67 -6.19
N SER A 124 -4.02 3.51 -6.78
CA SER A 124 -4.24 3.32 -8.21
C SER A 124 -5.66 2.79 -8.44
N SER A 125 -6.34 3.24 -9.49
CA SER A 125 -7.59 2.61 -9.95
C SER A 125 -7.36 1.36 -10.79
N GLN A 126 -6.11 1.03 -11.11
CA GLN A 126 -5.72 -0.09 -11.95
C GLN A 126 -4.72 -0.98 -11.22
N TYR A 127 -5.00 -2.28 -11.18
CA TYR A 127 -4.17 -3.30 -10.54
C TYR A 127 -2.75 -3.34 -11.10
N ASP A 128 -2.60 -3.45 -12.43
CA ASP A 128 -1.28 -3.56 -13.08
C ASP A 128 -0.39 -2.35 -12.79
N ALA A 129 -0.98 -1.16 -12.75
CA ALA A 129 -0.26 0.07 -12.42
C ALA A 129 0.20 0.09 -10.95
N ALA A 130 -0.55 -0.51 -10.04
CA ALA A 130 -0.12 -0.71 -8.65
C ALA A 130 1.03 -1.72 -8.59
N LEU A 131 0.92 -2.85 -9.30
CA LEU A 131 1.96 -3.89 -9.33
C LEU A 131 3.32 -3.34 -9.78
N VAL A 132 3.35 -2.54 -10.86
CA VAL A 132 4.56 -1.87 -11.36
C VAL A 132 5.18 -0.92 -10.31
N VAL A 133 4.37 -0.26 -9.51
CA VAL A 133 4.86 0.58 -8.40
C VAL A 133 5.51 -0.27 -7.32
N GLY A 134 4.88 -1.38 -6.91
CA GLY A 134 5.40 -2.30 -5.90
C GLY A 134 6.74 -2.94 -6.30
N GLN A 135 6.91 -3.26 -7.59
CA GLN A 135 8.13 -3.89 -8.13
C GLN A 135 9.40 -3.05 -7.92
N ARG A 136 9.27 -1.73 -7.74
CA ARG A 136 10.40 -0.83 -7.45
C ARG A 136 11.03 -1.08 -6.08
N HIS A 137 10.32 -1.76 -5.19
CA HIS A 137 10.72 -1.95 -3.79
C HIS A 137 11.12 -3.39 -3.44
N GLY A 138 11.03 -4.32 -4.41
CA GLY A 138 11.41 -5.73 -4.27
C GLY A 138 10.34 -6.67 -4.82
N LYS A 139 10.16 -7.82 -4.16
CA LYS A 139 9.09 -8.78 -4.47
C LYS A 139 7.73 -8.13 -4.19
N ALA A 140 7.03 -7.80 -5.27
CA ALA A 140 5.84 -6.97 -5.25
C ALA A 140 4.56 -7.76 -4.97
N LEU A 141 3.60 -7.07 -4.38
CA LEU A 141 2.22 -7.48 -4.25
C LEU A 141 1.34 -6.24 -4.34
N VAL A 142 0.07 -6.47 -4.63
CA VAL A 142 -0.98 -5.45 -4.69
C VAL A 142 -2.00 -5.75 -3.60
N LEU A 143 -2.29 -4.71 -2.81
CA LEU A 143 -3.35 -4.71 -1.83
C LEU A 143 -4.59 -4.05 -2.44
N GLU A 144 -5.76 -4.63 -2.23
CA GLU A 144 -7.01 -3.94 -2.52
C GLU A 144 -7.39 -3.06 -1.32
N VAL A 145 -7.99 -1.92 -1.63
CA VAL A 145 -8.44 -0.92 -0.67
C VAL A 145 -9.94 -0.74 -0.86
N ASP A 146 -10.72 -1.01 0.19
CA ASP A 146 -12.14 -0.67 0.27
C ASP A 146 -12.32 0.85 0.37
N ALA A 147 -12.29 1.49 -0.79
CA ALA A 147 -12.32 2.94 -0.91
C ALA A 147 -13.73 3.51 -0.73
N GLU A 148 -14.76 2.74 -1.06
CA GLU A 148 -16.16 3.11 -0.76
C GLU A 148 -16.42 3.07 0.75
N GLY A 149 -16.03 2.02 1.46
CA GLY A 149 -16.18 1.93 2.91
C GLY A 149 -15.43 3.06 3.63
N LEU A 150 -14.19 3.37 3.20
CA LEU A 150 -13.44 4.53 3.69
C LEU A 150 -14.20 5.85 3.48
N HIS A 151 -14.77 6.04 2.29
CA HIS A 151 -15.50 7.27 1.96
C HIS A 151 -16.78 7.40 2.77
N GLN A 152 -17.54 6.32 2.94
CA GLN A 152 -18.74 6.26 3.78
C GLN A 152 -18.43 6.56 5.25
N ASP A 153 -17.27 6.12 5.74
CA ASP A 153 -16.76 6.42 7.09
C ASP A 153 -16.12 7.83 7.21
N GLY A 154 -16.27 8.68 6.19
CA GLY A 154 -15.89 10.09 6.23
C GLY A 154 -14.46 10.40 5.81
N CYS A 155 -13.72 9.42 5.28
CA CYS A 155 -12.37 9.66 4.78
C CYS A 155 -12.40 10.50 3.49
N THR A 156 -11.54 11.51 3.43
CA THR A 156 -11.43 12.40 2.27
C THR A 156 -10.43 11.85 1.26
N PHE A 157 -10.88 11.70 0.02
CA PHE A 157 -10.04 11.36 -1.12
C PHE A 157 -9.79 12.57 -1.99
N TYR A 158 -8.62 12.61 -2.58
CA TYR A 158 -8.26 13.56 -3.62
C TYR A 158 -7.88 12.80 -4.89
N GLN A 159 -8.18 13.39 -6.03
CA GLN A 159 -7.76 12.86 -7.32
C GLN A 159 -6.91 13.91 -8.02
N THR A 160 -5.72 13.49 -8.40
CA THR A 160 -4.81 14.32 -9.20
C THR A 160 -5.28 14.36 -10.65
N SER A 161 -4.75 15.30 -11.45
CA SER A 161 -5.04 15.40 -12.89
C SER A 161 -4.80 14.09 -13.67
N ASP A 162 -3.99 13.19 -13.10
CA ASP A 162 -3.47 11.99 -13.79
C ASP A 162 -4.06 10.70 -13.23
N ASN A 163 -5.27 10.80 -12.65
CA ASN A 163 -6.01 9.69 -12.07
C ASN A 163 -5.29 8.94 -10.94
N VAL A 164 -4.27 9.56 -10.32
CA VAL A 164 -3.69 9.07 -9.07
C VAL A 164 -4.58 9.50 -7.91
N TRP A 165 -4.97 8.54 -7.08
CA TRP A 165 -5.80 8.74 -5.91
C TRP A 165 -4.95 8.95 -4.67
N LEU A 166 -5.37 9.87 -3.82
CA LEU A 166 -4.66 10.28 -2.61
C LEU A 166 -5.59 10.26 -1.40
N ILE A 167 -5.07 9.76 -0.28
CA ILE A 167 -5.73 9.74 1.03
C ILE A 167 -4.68 9.92 2.13
N ASN A 168 -5.06 10.42 3.30
CA ASN A 168 -4.13 10.62 4.42
C ASN A 168 -3.51 9.28 4.91
N GLU A 169 -4.36 8.31 5.20
CA GLU A 169 -3.99 6.98 5.67
C GLU A 169 -5.08 5.97 5.31
N VAL A 170 -4.73 4.69 5.30
CA VAL A 170 -5.70 3.59 5.14
C VAL A 170 -5.55 2.62 6.32
N PRO A 171 -6.50 2.59 7.27
CA PRO A 171 -6.50 1.60 8.34
C PRO A 171 -6.51 0.16 7.80
N ALA A 172 -5.84 -0.75 8.51
CA ALA A 172 -5.68 -2.15 8.06
C ALA A 172 -7.01 -2.88 7.79
N LYS A 173 -8.10 -2.49 8.46
CA LYS A 173 -9.43 -3.09 8.26
C LYS A 173 -10.03 -2.84 6.86
N TYR A 174 -9.55 -1.85 6.11
CA TYR A 174 -9.97 -1.60 4.72
C TYR A 174 -9.00 -2.18 3.70
N LEU A 175 -7.98 -2.93 4.16
CA LEU A 175 -7.00 -3.56 3.29
C LEU A 175 -7.35 -5.03 3.11
N GLN A 176 -7.38 -5.46 1.86
CA GLN A 176 -7.46 -6.88 1.52
C GLN A 176 -6.07 -7.36 1.12
N PHE A 177 -5.60 -8.41 1.78
CA PHE A 177 -4.31 -9.05 1.53
C PHE A 177 -4.51 -10.37 0.76
N GLY A 178 -5.51 -10.39 -0.13
CA GLY A 178 -6.07 -11.59 -0.75
C GLY A 178 -5.02 -12.67 -1.09
N PRO A 179 -5.25 -13.94 -0.71
CA PRO A 179 -6.50 -14.48 -0.18
C PRO A 179 -6.70 -14.28 1.32
N TRP A 180 -5.79 -13.60 2.03
CA TRP A 180 -5.83 -13.44 3.48
C TRP A 180 -6.43 -12.10 3.92
N TYR A 181 -7.24 -12.13 4.97
CA TYR A 181 -8.01 -10.98 5.46
C TYR A 181 -7.88 -10.85 6.97
N SER A 182 -7.88 -9.62 7.50
CA SER A 182 -7.80 -9.39 8.94
C SER A 182 -9.07 -9.85 9.67
N THR A 183 -8.91 -10.47 10.83
CA THR A 183 -10.00 -11.04 11.65
C THR A 183 -10.54 -10.07 12.71
N SER A 184 -10.34 -8.76 12.56
CA SER A 184 -10.61 -7.79 13.64
C SER A 184 -12.01 -7.84 14.29
N PRO A 185 -13.10 -8.30 13.64
CA PRO A 185 -14.36 -8.60 14.35
C PRO A 185 -14.51 -10.07 14.79
N ASP A 186 -13.90 -11.02 14.10
CA ASP A 186 -14.14 -12.47 14.26
C ASP A 186 -13.11 -13.17 15.16
N GLU A 187 -12.07 -12.45 15.62
CA GLU A 187 -10.96 -13.03 16.38
C GLU A 187 -11.41 -13.91 17.57
N PRO A 188 -12.34 -13.48 18.45
CA PRO A 188 -12.78 -14.31 19.57
C PRO A 188 -13.50 -15.59 19.13
N GLU A 189 -14.25 -15.52 18.02
CA GLU A 189 -15.01 -16.66 17.50
C GLU A 189 -14.06 -17.73 16.96
N LEU A 190 -13.06 -17.34 16.18
CA LEU A 190 -12.07 -18.27 15.61
C LEU A 190 -11.23 -18.96 16.68
N VAL A 191 -10.79 -18.23 17.71
CA VAL A 191 -10.07 -18.83 18.84
C VAL A 191 -10.97 -19.80 19.62
N ASN A 192 -12.25 -19.46 19.80
CA ASN A 192 -13.19 -20.36 20.46
C ASN A 192 -13.49 -21.61 19.64
N GLU A 193 -13.60 -21.50 18.32
CA GLU A 193 -13.74 -22.67 17.44
C GLU A 193 -12.52 -23.57 17.54
N LEU A 194 -11.31 -23.01 17.42
CA LEU A 194 -10.07 -23.77 17.60
C LEU A 194 -10.02 -24.50 18.95
N LYS A 195 -10.42 -23.83 20.04
CA LYS A 195 -10.49 -24.45 21.38
C LYS A 195 -11.46 -25.63 21.45
N ARG A 196 -12.57 -25.58 20.71
CA ARG A 196 -13.55 -26.67 20.68
C ARG A 196 -13.00 -27.88 19.94
N GLU A 197 -12.31 -27.66 18.83
CA GLU A 197 -11.82 -28.73 17.95
C GLU A 197 -10.59 -29.44 18.51
N VAL A 198 -9.69 -28.73 19.20
CA VAL A 198 -8.39 -29.27 19.64
C VAL A 198 -8.54 -30.31 20.76
N GLY A 199 -8.28 -31.59 20.43
CA GLY A 199 -8.23 -32.69 21.40
C GLY A 199 -6.89 -32.83 22.14
N GLN A 200 -6.84 -33.68 23.19
CA GLN A 200 -5.66 -33.87 24.05
C GLN A 200 -4.37 -34.27 23.33
N GLY A 201 -4.48 -34.98 22.20
CA GLY A 201 -3.34 -35.43 21.41
C GLY A 201 -2.81 -34.41 20.39
N HIS A 202 -3.51 -33.30 20.19
CA HIS A 202 -3.19 -32.33 19.14
C HIS A 202 -2.06 -31.38 19.57
N LEU A 203 -1.24 -30.90 18.61
CA LEU A 203 -0.06 -30.07 18.90
C LEU A 203 -0.40 -28.76 19.63
N LEU A 204 -1.59 -28.22 19.37
CA LEU A 204 -2.08 -26.98 19.98
C LEU A 204 -2.80 -27.21 21.32
N PHE A 205 -2.89 -28.45 21.81
CA PHE A 205 -3.51 -28.73 23.10
C PHE A 205 -2.79 -27.99 24.22
N GLY A 206 -3.55 -27.27 25.04
CA GLY A 206 -3.03 -26.41 26.11
C GLY A 206 -2.36 -25.11 25.65
N LYS A 207 -2.26 -24.85 24.34
CA LYS A 207 -1.68 -23.61 23.78
C LYS A 207 -2.73 -22.57 23.37
N THR A 208 -3.96 -23.01 23.08
CA THR A 208 -5.02 -22.18 22.49
C THR A 208 -5.39 -20.91 23.28
N GLU A 209 -5.21 -20.91 24.61
CA GLU A 209 -5.42 -19.72 25.46
C GLU A 209 -4.44 -18.57 25.16
N ASN A 210 -3.26 -18.90 24.67
CA ASN A 210 -2.22 -17.95 24.33
C ASN A 210 -2.22 -17.54 22.86
N LEU A 211 -3.12 -18.12 22.06
CA LEU A 211 -3.25 -17.80 20.64
C LEU A 211 -4.18 -16.61 20.42
N LYS A 212 -3.89 -15.87 19.35
CA LYS A 212 -4.72 -14.80 18.80
C LYS A 212 -4.91 -15.07 17.30
N ALA A 213 -6.14 -15.05 16.81
CA ALA A 213 -6.38 -15.05 15.37
C ALA A 213 -5.99 -13.68 14.80
N ILE A 214 -5.24 -13.67 13.70
CA ILE A 214 -4.78 -12.43 13.04
C ILE A 214 -5.23 -12.32 11.60
N MET A 215 -5.40 -13.44 10.89
CA MET A 215 -5.89 -13.46 9.52
C MET A 215 -6.76 -14.69 9.28
N ARG A 216 -7.67 -14.60 8.31
CA ARG A 216 -8.47 -15.70 7.79
C ARG A 216 -8.42 -15.69 6.27
N ARG A 217 -8.43 -16.86 5.67
CA ARG A 217 -8.50 -17.03 4.22
C ARG A 217 -9.96 -16.98 3.74
N VAL A 218 -10.20 -16.35 2.59
CA VAL A 218 -11.58 -16.14 2.10
C VAL A 218 -12.19 -17.36 1.40
N ASP A 219 -11.36 -18.19 0.78
CA ASP A 219 -11.78 -19.30 -0.10
C ASP A 219 -11.84 -20.66 0.61
N ARG A 220 -11.43 -20.72 1.88
CA ARG A 220 -11.39 -21.94 2.70
C ARG A 220 -11.28 -21.61 4.19
N ASP A 221 -11.38 -22.63 5.02
CA ASP A 221 -11.42 -22.51 6.48
C ASP A 221 -10.04 -22.35 7.15
N ASP A 222 -9.07 -21.83 6.41
CA ASP A 222 -7.72 -21.58 6.92
C ASP A 222 -7.68 -20.28 7.71
N CYS A 223 -7.14 -20.36 8.92
CA CYS A 223 -7.00 -19.24 9.85
C CYS A 223 -5.55 -19.16 10.35
N LEU A 224 -5.02 -17.95 10.42
CA LEU A 224 -3.69 -17.67 10.92
C LEU A 224 -3.76 -17.25 12.39
N PHE A 225 -3.11 -18.02 13.25
CA PHE A 225 -3.00 -17.77 14.67
C PHE A 225 -1.57 -17.39 15.05
N ILE A 226 -1.42 -16.38 15.91
CA ILE A 226 -0.15 -16.01 16.52
C ILE A 226 -0.16 -16.35 18.01
N ASP A 227 0.94 -16.94 18.49
CA ASP A 227 1.18 -17.05 19.92
C ASP A 227 1.63 -15.68 20.49
N LYS A 228 0.88 -15.16 21.47
CA LYS A 228 1.12 -13.82 22.04
C LYS A 228 2.47 -13.68 22.75
N GLN A 229 3.12 -14.78 23.14
CA GLN A 229 4.40 -14.78 23.86
C GLN A 229 5.58 -15.11 22.94
N SER A 230 5.51 -16.24 22.22
CA SER A 230 6.60 -16.72 21.38
C SER A 230 6.65 -16.04 20.02
N GLN A 231 5.54 -15.42 19.59
CA GLN A 231 5.34 -14.89 18.23
C GLN A 231 5.40 -15.96 17.13
N GLU A 232 5.31 -17.24 17.50
CA GLU A 232 5.13 -18.35 16.55
C GLU A 232 3.79 -18.23 15.83
N ILE A 233 3.77 -18.72 14.60
CA ILE A 233 2.61 -18.66 13.71
C ILE A 233 2.12 -20.07 13.40
N TYR A 234 0.81 -20.23 13.48
CA TYR A 234 0.12 -21.47 13.17
C TYR A 234 -0.96 -21.16 12.15
N GLU A 235 -0.78 -21.66 10.93
CA GLU A 235 -1.84 -21.71 9.93
C GLU A 235 -2.65 -22.96 10.20
N VAL A 236 -3.95 -22.79 10.46
CA VAL A 236 -4.83 -23.86 10.93
C VAL A 236 -6.05 -23.95 10.03
N HIS A 237 -6.29 -25.13 9.47
CA HIS A 237 -7.52 -25.45 8.76
C HIS A 237 -8.59 -25.88 9.77
N LEU A 238 -9.51 -24.98 10.12
CA LEU A 238 -10.62 -25.29 11.03
C LEU A 238 -11.59 -26.27 10.38
N THR A 239 -12.09 -27.21 11.17
CA THR A 239 -12.98 -28.28 10.71
C THR A 239 -14.46 -27.96 10.88
N TRP A 240 -14.78 -27.00 11.75
CA TRP A 240 -16.14 -26.60 12.13
C TRP A 240 -16.98 -27.76 12.69
N SER A 241 -16.36 -28.77 13.27
CA SER A 241 -17.01 -30.03 13.68
C SER A 241 -17.94 -29.89 14.89
N LYS A 242 -18.06 -28.68 15.46
CA LYS A 242 -18.90 -28.33 16.63
C LYS A 242 -18.55 -29.13 17.89
N GLY A 243 -17.39 -29.78 17.92
CA GLY A 243 -16.93 -30.65 19.00
C GLY A 243 -15.44 -30.94 18.90
N ILE A 244 -14.93 -31.78 19.80
CA ILE A 244 -13.52 -32.16 19.84
C ILE A 244 -13.22 -33.14 18.69
N GLU A 245 -12.15 -32.89 17.97
CA GLU A 245 -11.64 -33.79 16.95
C GLU A 245 -11.07 -35.07 17.55
N SER A 246 -11.46 -36.20 16.96
CA SER A 246 -11.00 -37.52 17.39
C SER A 246 -9.62 -37.88 16.83
N ASP A 247 -9.23 -37.28 15.70
CA ASP A 247 -7.93 -37.42 15.09
C ASP A 247 -6.99 -36.33 15.60
N ALA A 248 -5.87 -36.71 16.22
CA ALA A 248 -4.87 -35.77 16.73
C ALA A 248 -4.18 -34.92 15.65
N ARG A 249 -4.41 -35.21 14.36
CA ARG A 249 -3.95 -34.42 13.21
C ARG A 249 -4.92 -33.32 12.82
N LEU A 250 -6.10 -33.26 13.44
CA LEU A 250 -7.14 -32.26 13.18
C LEU A 250 -7.34 -31.33 14.39
N PRO A 251 -7.64 -30.03 14.16
CA PRO A 251 -7.57 -29.34 12.87
C PRO A 251 -6.16 -29.38 12.28
N SER A 252 -6.02 -29.39 10.94
CA SER A 252 -4.69 -29.52 10.35
C SER A 252 -3.88 -28.24 10.55
N ILE A 253 -2.57 -28.38 10.70
CA ILE A 253 -1.69 -27.26 11.03
C ILE A 253 -0.46 -27.20 10.14
N THR A 254 -0.08 -25.98 9.77
CA THR A 254 1.23 -25.63 9.22
C THR A 254 1.91 -24.66 10.19
N TYR A 255 3.12 -24.98 10.61
CA TYR A 255 3.89 -24.18 11.57
C TYR A 255 4.87 -23.26 10.85
N HIS A 256 4.95 -22.02 11.32
CA HIS A 256 5.93 -21.03 10.90
C HIS A 256 6.60 -20.38 12.12
N LYS A 257 7.89 -20.06 11.99
CA LYS A 257 8.68 -19.54 13.13
C LYS A 257 8.18 -18.21 13.65
N ASN A 258 7.66 -17.38 12.74
CA ASN A 258 7.09 -16.07 13.02
C ASN A 258 6.36 -15.55 11.77
N LEU A 259 5.78 -14.35 11.86
CA LEU A 259 5.03 -13.75 10.77
C LEU A 259 5.88 -13.50 9.51
N ASP A 260 7.16 -13.15 9.66
CA ASP A 260 8.04 -12.89 8.52
C ASP A 260 8.35 -14.20 7.75
N ASP A 261 8.49 -15.31 8.47
CA ASP A 261 8.65 -16.67 7.91
C ASP A 261 7.39 -17.10 7.14
N TRP A 262 6.21 -16.92 7.72
CA TRP A 262 4.93 -17.20 7.05
C TRP A 262 4.71 -16.32 5.81
N LEU A 263 4.97 -15.01 5.90
CA LEU A 263 4.85 -14.09 4.77
C LEU A 263 5.75 -14.52 3.60
N ALA A 264 6.94 -15.05 3.88
CA ALA A 264 7.89 -15.50 2.87
C ALA A 264 7.55 -16.85 2.23
N THR A 265 6.87 -17.72 2.97
CA THR A 265 6.68 -19.14 2.60
C THR A 265 5.23 -19.49 2.31
N GLY A 266 4.30 -19.23 3.23
CA GLY A 266 2.87 -19.56 3.07
C GLY A 266 2.12 -18.49 2.28
N PHE A 267 2.03 -17.27 2.83
CA PHE A 267 1.25 -16.17 2.24
C PHE A 267 1.50 -15.94 0.75
N LEU A 268 2.77 -16.04 0.35
CA LEU A 268 3.21 -15.66 -0.98
C LEU A 268 3.03 -16.75 -2.03
N GLU A 269 2.94 -18.00 -1.60
CA GLU A 269 2.48 -19.11 -2.42
C GLU A 269 0.98 -18.94 -2.66
N ASP A 270 0.21 -18.76 -1.58
CA ASP A 270 -1.23 -18.49 -1.63
C ASP A 270 -1.59 -17.27 -2.49
N TYR A 271 -0.86 -16.15 -2.33
CA TYR A 271 -1.07 -14.92 -3.09
C TYR A 271 -0.86 -15.10 -4.61
N ARG A 272 -0.03 -16.07 -5.02
CA ARG A 272 0.25 -16.33 -6.45
C ARG A 272 -0.79 -17.24 -7.08
N ASP A 273 -1.35 -18.13 -6.28
CA ASP A 273 -2.30 -19.15 -6.73
C ASP A 273 -3.75 -18.65 -6.70
N PHE A 274 -4.02 -17.56 -5.97
CA PHE A 274 -5.31 -16.87 -5.89
C PHE A 274 -5.47 -15.81 -6.98
#